data_AF-A0A497QSD2-F1
#
_entry.id   AF-A0A497QSD2-F1
#
_cell.length_a   1.000
_cell.length_b   1.000
_cell.length_c   1.000
_cell.angle_alpha   90.00
_cell.angle_beta   90.00
_cell.angle_gamma   90.00
#
_symmetry.space_group_name_H-M   'P 1'
#
loop_
_entity.id
_entity.type
_entity.pdbx_description
1 polymer ?
#
loop_
_entity_poly.entity_id
_entity_poly.type
_entity_poly.pdbx_seq_one_letter_code
_entity_poly.pdbx_strand_id
1 'polypeptide(L)'
;MANYRNIANKKFIKMPDFDKLFFPNFNENVYKVVPTLLEFLGLNMDMHQTLIEMDTYSEIFHANDCFNADIIANFIVDAFGLDALTQSNFLRKIFDTTSGAILSTIYPPLTVPAITSIMRGAPIEKHGIVSNIFYLREIGSMVNAIYGNR
;
A
#
# COMPACT_ATOMS: atom_id res chain seq x y z
N MET A 1 -39.33 19.56 15.87
CA MET A 1 -38.62 20.11 14.70
C MET A 1 -37.36 20.80 15.20
N ALA A 2 -36.20 20.14 15.07
CA ALA A 2 -34.93 20.70 15.54
C ALA A 2 -34.44 21.80 14.58
N ASN A 3 -34.04 22.93 15.14
CA ASN A 3 -33.72 24.17 14.45
C ASN A 3 -32.31 24.07 13.79
N TYR A 4 -32.26 23.79 12.49
CA TYR A 4 -31.01 23.66 11.71
C TYR A 4 -30.27 24.98 11.41
N ARG A 5 -30.63 26.09 12.07
CA ARG A 5 -30.15 27.44 11.71
C ARG A 5 -28.82 27.89 12.34
N ASN A 6 -28.04 27.00 12.95
CA ASN A 6 -26.82 27.39 13.69
C ASN A 6 -25.49 26.76 13.21
N ILE A 7 -25.40 26.35 11.94
CA ILE A 7 -24.15 25.79 11.38
C ILE A 7 -23.26 26.88 10.74
N ALA A 8 -23.78 28.10 10.55
CA ALA A 8 -23.10 29.18 9.82
C ALA A 8 -21.87 29.80 10.51
N ASN A 9 -21.59 29.46 11.78
CA ASN A 9 -20.45 29.99 12.55
C ASN A 9 -19.34 28.97 12.81
N LYS A 10 -19.32 27.83 12.11
CA LYS A 10 -18.09 27.01 12.09
C LYS A 10 -17.04 27.78 11.29
N LYS A 11 -16.01 28.29 11.96
CA LYS A 11 -14.74 28.68 11.32
C LYS A 11 -14.40 27.58 10.32
N PHE A 12 -14.57 27.84 9.03
CA PHE A 12 -14.05 26.96 8.01
C PHE A 12 -12.55 26.88 8.29
N ILE A 13 -12.11 25.70 8.70
CA ILE A 13 -10.69 25.38 8.73
C ILE A 13 -10.25 25.67 7.30
N LYS A 14 -9.36 26.65 7.12
CA LYS A 14 -8.80 26.97 5.81
C LYS A 14 -8.25 25.64 5.29
N MET A 15 -8.87 25.11 4.23
CA MET A 15 -8.40 23.84 3.67
C MET A 15 -6.92 24.02 3.36
N PRO A 16 -6.06 23.04 3.72
CA PRO A 16 -4.65 23.13 3.37
C PRO A 16 -4.55 23.38 1.86
N ASP A 17 -3.61 24.24 1.45
CA ASP A 17 -3.36 24.48 0.02
C ASP A 17 -3.26 23.13 -0.69
N PHE A 18 -4.08 22.89 -1.70
CA PHE A 18 -4.07 21.62 -2.44
C PHE A 18 -2.69 21.32 -3.03
N ASP A 19 -1.91 22.37 -3.30
CA ASP A 19 -0.53 22.32 -3.76
C ASP A 19 0.46 21.76 -2.71
N LYS A 20 0.02 21.58 -1.45
CA LYS A 20 0.80 20.98 -0.35
C LYS A 20 0.36 19.56 -0.01
N LEU A 21 -0.53 18.97 -0.80
CA LEU A 21 -0.93 17.59 -0.62
C LEU A 21 0.16 16.65 -1.13
N PHE A 22 0.58 15.72 -0.28
CA PHE A 22 1.42 14.60 -0.68
C PHE A 22 0.54 13.51 -1.26
N PHE A 23 0.82 13.13 -2.50
CA PHE A 23 0.15 12.02 -3.17
C PHE A 23 1.03 10.77 -3.12
N PRO A 24 0.45 9.58 -2.93
CA PRO A 24 1.21 8.34 -3.06
C PRO A 24 1.80 8.22 -4.46
N ASN A 25 3.05 7.79 -4.56
CA ASN A 25 3.67 7.47 -5.84
C ASN A 25 3.13 6.10 -6.29
N PHE A 26 2.19 6.09 -7.22
CA PHE A 26 1.63 4.85 -7.74
C PHE A 26 2.54 4.14 -8.76
N ASN A 27 3.57 4.81 -9.28
CA ASN A 27 4.58 4.15 -10.11
C ASN A 27 5.47 3.24 -9.25
N GLU A 28 5.86 3.70 -8.07
CA GLU A 28 6.67 2.95 -7.09
C GLU A 28 5.82 2.63 -5.86
N ASN A 29 4.97 1.60 -5.95
CA ASN A 29 3.99 1.31 -4.91
C ASN A 29 4.04 -0.13 -4.41
N VAL A 30 3.73 -0.31 -3.12
CA VAL A 30 3.73 -1.62 -2.45
C VAL A 30 2.80 -2.66 -3.10
N TYR A 31 1.73 -2.25 -3.79
CA TYR A 31 0.85 -3.22 -4.45
C TYR A 31 1.53 -3.96 -5.61
N LYS A 32 2.68 -3.49 -6.11
CA LYS A 32 3.43 -4.17 -7.19
C LYS A 32 4.32 -5.31 -6.66
N VAL A 33 4.49 -5.44 -5.34
CA VAL A 33 5.42 -6.40 -4.73
C VAL A 33 5.04 -7.84 -5.03
N VAL A 34 3.83 -8.29 -4.68
CA VAL A 34 3.46 -9.70 -4.88
C VAL A 34 3.43 -10.10 -6.36
N PRO A 35 2.87 -9.30 -7.30
CA PRO A 35 2.99 -9.60 -8.72
C PRO A 35 4.45 -9.78 -9.17
N THR A 36 5.35 -8.91 -8.73
CA THR A 36 6.79 -9.01 -9.01
C THR A 36 7.38 -10.32 -8.48
N LEU A 37 7.04 -10.69 -7.24
CA LEU A 37 7.50 -11.95 -6.64
C LEU A 37 6.97 -13.18 -7.40
N LEU A 38 5.73 -13.14 -7.90
CA LEU A 38 5.17 -14.26 -8.67
C LEU A 38 5.88 -14.43 -10.02
N GLU A 39 6.29 -13.33 -10.67
CA GLU A 39 7.09 -13.39 -11.89
C GLU A 39 8.48 -14.00 -11.67
N PHE A 40 9.10 -13.80 -10.50
CA PHE A 40 10.33 -14.50 -10.14
C PHE A 40 10.18 -16.02 -10.07
N LEU A 41 8.96 -16.53 -9.84
CA LEU A 41 8.62 -17.96 -9.91
C LEU A 41 8.20 -18.41 -11.32
N GLY A 42 8.33 -17.54 -12.33
CA GLY A 42 7.93 -17.82 -13.71
C GLY A 42 6.42 -17.75 -13.96
N LEU A 43 5.63 -17.17 -13.05
CA LEU A 43 4.19 -16.98 -13.25
C LEU A 43 3.93 -15.66 -13.97
N ASN A 44 3.26 -15.72 -15.11
CA ASN A 44 2.91 -14.51 -15.87
C ASN A 44 1.76 -13.75 -15.19
N MET A 45 1.96 -12.45 -14.96
CA MET A 45 1.03 -11.55 -14.29
C MET A 45 0.45 -10.46 -15.22
N ASP A 46 0.28 -10.72 -16.53
CA ASP A 46 -0.21 -9.82 -17.62
C ASP A 46 -1.22 -8.70 -17.28
N MET A 47 -2.03 -8.81 -16.23
CA MET A 47 -3.01 -7.78 -15.81
C MET A 47 -2.56 -6.90 -14.63
N HIS A 48 -1.38 -7.16 -14.06
CA HIS A 48 -0.85 -6.47 -12.89
C HIS A 48 0.42 -5.71 -13.28
N GLN A 49 0.60 -4.56 -12.64
CA GLN A 49 1.85 -3.82 -12.80
C GLN A 49 2.91 -4.43 -11.87
N THR A 50 4.10 -4.66 -12.40
CA THR A 50 5.23 -5.18 -11.62
C THR A 50 6.33 -4.13 -11.51
N LEU A 51 7.31 -4.39 -10.66
CA LEU A 51 8.51 -3.56 -10.54
C LEU A 51 9.57 -3.94 -11.58
N ILE A 52 9.44 -5.11 -12.23
CA ILE A 52 10.40 -5.62 -13.22
C ILE A 52 10.43 -4.73 -14.47
N GLU A 53 9.29 -4.14 -14.84
CA GLU A 53 9.18 -3.21 -15.97
C GLU A 53 9.93 -1.89 -15.76
N MET A 54 10.45 -1.64 -14.56
CA MET A 54 11.17 -0.42 -14.21
C MET A 54 12.68 -0.70 -14.20
N ASP A 55 13.42 -0.06 -15.11
CA ASP A 55 14.87 -0.25 -15.30
C ASP A 55 15.64 -0.26 -13.96
N THR A 56 15.34 0.71 -13.09
CA THR A 56 15.99 0.85 -11.78
C THR A 56 15.87 -0.39 -10.90
N TYR A 57 14.72 -1.08 -10.91
CA TYR A 57 14.53 -2.28 -10.10
C TYR A 57 14.93 -3.55 -10.84
N SER A 58 14.76 -3.59 -12.17
CA SER A 58 15.17 -4.72 -13.02
C SER A 58 16.66 -5.03 -12.85
N GLU A 59 17.51 -3.99 -12.87
CA GLU A 59 18.94 -4.13 -12.63
C GLU A 59 19.25 -4.73 -11.24
N ILE A 60 18.53 -4.28 -10.21
CA ILE A 60 18.68 -4.80 -8.83
C ILE A 60 18.29 -6.29 -8.78
N PHE A 61 17.18 -6.68 -9.41
CA PHE A 61 16.70 -8.06 -9.40
C PHE A 61 17.64 -9.00 -10.14
N HIS A 62 18.19 -8.58 -11.29
CA HIS A 62 19.20 -9.35 -12.02
C HIS A 62 20.51 -9.47 -11.23
N ALA A 63 20.97 -8.40 -10.57
CA ALA A 63 22.18 -8.43 -9.76
C ALA A 63 22.09 -9.37 -8.54
N ASN A 64 20.87 -9.64 -8.05
CA ASN A 64 20.60 -10.52 -6.92
C ASN A 64 20.06 -11.91 -7.33
N ASP A 65 20.14 -12.28 -8.62
CA ASP A 65 19.68 -13.58 -9.16
C ASP A 65 18.22 -13.93 -8.81
N CYS A 66 17.34 -12.92 -8.75
CA CYS A 66 15.96 -13.12 -8.28
C CYS A 66 15.10 -14.00 -9.21
N PHE A 67 15.43 -14.10 -10.51
CA PHE A 67 14.65 -14.85 -11.50
C PHE A 67 14.90 -16.37 -11.51
N ASN A 68 15.81 -16.85 -10.65
CA ASN A 68 16.13 -18.27 -10.50
C ASN A 68 15.67 -18.81 -9.14
N ALA A 69 14.61 -18.23 -8.57
CA ALA A 69 14.10 -18.59 -7.25
C ALA A 69 13.17 -19.80 -7.31
N ASP A 70 13.42 -20.82 -6.49
CA ASP A 70 12.50 -21.95 -6.29
C ASP A 70 11.43 -21.65 -5.22
N ILE A 71 11.80 -20.83 -4.23
CA ILE A 71 10.98 -20.53 -3.05
C ILE A 71 11.10 -19.05 -2.72
N ILE A 72 9.95 -18.41 -2.47
CA ILE A 72 9.89 -17.03 -2.02
C ILE A 72 9.20 -16.95 -0.67
N ALA A 73 9.84 -16.27 0.28
CA ALA A 73 9.25 -15.90 1.56
C ALA A 73 9.00 -14.38 1.57
N ASN A 74 7.73 -13.97 1.67
CA ASN A 74 7.34 -12.56 1.78
C ASN A 74 6.99 -12.22 3.24
N PHE A 75 7.76 -11.29 3.84
CA PHE A 75 7.51 -10.80 5.19
C PHE A 75 6.92 -9.39 5.14
N ILE A 76 5.70 -9.23 5.67
CA ILE A 76 5.05 -7.93 5.81
C ILE A 76 5.11 -7.52 7.28
N VAL A 77 5.76 -6.40 7.56
CA VAL A 77 5.86 -5.82 8.92
C VAL A 77 4.96 -4.60 9.00
N ASP A 78 3.91 -4.69 9.83
CA ASP A 78 2.97 -3.58 10.01
C ASP A 78 3.64 -2.39 10.70
N ALA A 79 3.21 -1.18 10.32
CA ALA A 79 3.73 0.10 10.82
C ALA A 79 5.26 0.28 10.72
N PHE A 80 5.93 -0.37 9.76
CA PHE A 80 7.36 -0.20 9.53
C PHE A 80 7.65 1.07 8.72
N GLY A 81 8.12 2.13 9.38
CA GLY A 81 8.59 3.37 8.75
C GLY A 81 10.08 3.36 8.44
N LEU A 82 10.54 4.27 7.56
CA LEU A 82 11.96 4.40 7.21
C LEU A 82 12.86 4.72 8.43
N ASP A 83 12.32 5.40 9.44
CA ASP A 83 13.05 5.65 10.68
C ASP A 83 13.39 4.35 11.43
N ALA A 84 12.59 3.29 11.28
CA ALA A 84 12.90 1.99 11.87
C ALA A 84 14.06 1.29 11.17
N LEU A 85 14.27 1.56 9.87
CA LEU A 85 15.42 1.05 9.12
C LEU A 85 16.73 1.63 9.67
N THR A 86 16.75 2.92 10.01
CA THR A 86 17.96 3.58 10.54
C THR A 86 18.30 3.16 11.98
N GLN A 87 17.32 2.67 12.73
CA GLN A 87 17.50 2.21 14.11
C GLN A 87 18.03 0.77 14.23
N SER A 88 18.07 0.00 13.14
CA SER A 88 18.52 -1.39 13.14
C SER A 88 19.70 -1.63 12.20
N ASN A 89 20.87 -1.93 12.78
CA ASN A 89 22.07 -2.27 12.01
C ASN A 89 21.87 -3.49 11.10
N PHE A 90 21.08 -4.47 11.54
CA PHE A 90 20.80 -5.67 10.77
C PHE A 90 19.96 -5.35 9.53
N LEU A 91 18.83 -4.64 9.71
CA LEU A 91 17.95 -4.28 8.60
C LEU A 91 18.63 -3.33 7.62
N ARG A 92 19.37 -2.34 8.15
CA ARG A 92 20.16 -1.42 7.33
C ARG A 92 21.21 -2.16 6.51
N LYS A 93 21.94 -3.08 7.12
CA LYS A 93 22.94 -3.88 6.39
C LYS A 93 22.29 -4.66 5.25
N ILE A 94 21.17 -5.34 5.50
CA ILE A 94 20.43 -6.07 4.45
C ILE A 94 20.08 -5.11 3.32
N PHE A 95 19.41 -4.01 3.65
CA PHE A 95 18.96 -3.01 2.68
C PHE A 95 20.12 -2.47 1.83
N ASP A 96 21.24 -2.11 2.45
CA ASP A 96 22.42 -1.59 1.74
C ASP A 96 23.06 -2.68 0.85
N THR A 97 23.14 -3.93 1.32
CA THR A 97 23.78 -5.02 0.57
C THR A 97 22.96 -5.53 -0.62
N THR A 98 21.64 -5.46 -0.57
CA THR A 98 20.76 -5.94 -1.64
C THR A 98 20.26 -4.80 -2.54
N SER A 99 20.75 -3.57 -2.34
CA SER A 99 20.23 -2.36 -3.00
C SER A 99 18.70 -2.25 -2.85
N GLY A 100 18.21 -2.30 -1.60
CA GLY A 100 16.79 -2.32 -1.29
C GLY A 100 15.99 -1.16 -1.92
N ALA A 101 14.71 -1.41 -2.19
CA ALA A 101 13.79 -0.44 -2.78
C ALA A 101 12.96 0.27 -1.70
N ILE A 102 12.73 1.58 -1.88
CA ILE A 102 11.75 2.35 -1.10
C ILE A 102 10.51 2.51 -1.96
N LEU A 103 9.37 2.04 -1.46
CA LEU A 103 8.09 2.12 -2.16
C LEU A 103 7.13 3.01 -1.39
N SER A 104 6.27 3.71 -2.13
CA SER A 104 5.12 4.40 -1.55
C SER A 104 4.07 3.40 -1.11
N THR A 105 3.43 3.66 0.03
CA THR A 105 2.25 2.91 0.43
C THR A 105 1.01 3.39 -0.34
N ILE A 106 -0.11 2.71 -0.12
CA ILE A 106 -1.43 3.11 -0.62
C ILE A 106 -2.08 4.15 0.30
N TYR A 107 -3.06 4.89 -0.23
CA TYR A 107 -3.83 5.86 0.54
C TYR A 107 -5.31 5.47 0.61
N PRO A 108 -5.93 5.40 1.81
CA PRO A 108 -5.35 5.72 3.11
C PRO A 108 -4.33 4.65 3.58
N PRO A 109 -3.29 5.03 4.34
CA PRO A 109 -2.22 4.13 4.78
C PRO A 109 -2.68 3.28 5.98
N LEU A 110 -3.77 2.54 5.81
CA LEU A 110 -4.35 1.64 6.80
C LEU A 110 -3.88 0.22 6.50
N THR A 111 -3.66 -0.57 7.55
CA THR A 111 -3.16 -1.94 7.47
C THR A 111 -3.97 -2.82 6.53
N VAL A 112 -5.30 -2.85 6.68
CA VAL A 112 -6.16 -3.76 5.89
C VAL A 112 -6.18 -3.40 4.40
N PRO A 113 -6.43 -2.15 4.01
CA PRO A 113 -6.25 -1.73 2.63
C PRO A 113 -4.85 -2.04 2.10
N ALA A 114 -3.79 -1.77 2.87
CA ALA A 114 -2.41 -1.96 2.41
C ALA A 114 -2.05 -3.43 2.17
N ILE A 115 -2.36 -4.30 3.12
CA ILE A 115 -2.16 -5.74 2.95
C ILE A 115 -3.01 -6.27 1.80
N THR A 116 -4.27 -5.82 1.69
CA THR A 116 -5.14 -6.23 0.58
C THR A 116 -4.53 -5.82 -0.76
N SER A 117 -4.04 -4.58 -0.88
CA SER A 117 -3.40 -4.10 -2.10
C SER A 117 -2.15 -4.88 -2.45
N ILE A 118 -1.26 -5.14 -1.47
CA ILE A 118 -0.06 -5.96 -1.63
C ILE A 118 -0.44 -7.35 -2.13
N MET A 119 -1.36 -8.03 -1.44
CA MET A 119 -1.72 -9.42 -1.76
C MET A 119 -2.51 -9.56 -3.07
N ARG A 120 -3.30 -8.55 -3.44
CA ARG A 120 -4.08 -8.54 -4.69
C ARG A 120 -3.31 -8.00 -5.89
N GLY A 121 -2.13 -7.41 -5.69
CA GLY A 121 -1.41 -6.80 -6.80
C GLY A 121 -2.05 -5.51 -7.33
N ALA A 122 -2.93 -4.87 -6.57
CA ALA A 122 -3.84 -3.84 -7.08
C ALA A 122 -4.09 -2.70 -6.09
N PRO A 123 -4.34 -1.47 -6.55
CA PRO A 123 -4.68 -0.36 -5.66
C PRO A 123 -6.15 -0.44 -5.20
N ILE A 124 -6.50 0.39 -4.22
CA ILE A 124 -7.83 0.40 -3.56
C ILE A 124 -8.96 0.57 -4.57
N GLU A 125 -8.77 1.42 -5.58
CA GLU A 125 -9.78 1.71 -6.61
C GLU A 125 -10.17 0.46 -7.40
N LYS A 126 -9.29 -0.54 -7.47
CA LYS A 126 -9.56 -1.82 -8.15
C LYS A 126 -10.14 -2.88 -7.21
N HIS A 127 -9.64 -3.01 -5.98
CA HIS A 127 -10.10 -4.08 -5.08
C HIS A 127 -11.22 -3.65 -4.10
N GLY A 128 -11.52 -2.35 -3.99
CA GLY A 128 -12.68 -1.81 -3.27
C GLY A 128 -12.61 -1.82 -1.73
N ILE A 129 -11.49 -2.25 -1.14
CA ILE A 129 -11.35 -2.35 0.33
C ILE A 129 -10.66 -1.09 0.85
N VAL A 130 -11.46 -0.11 1.26
CA VAL A 130 -10.97 1.22 1.70
C VAL A 130 -10.70 1.28 3.21
N SER A 131 -11.39 0.46 4.00
CA SER A 131 -11.33 0.45 5.46
C SER A 131 -12.00 -0.81 6.02
N ASN A 132 -11.77 -1.07 7.30
CA ASN A 132 -12.50 -2.06 8.08
C ASN A 132 -13.92 -1.63 8.45
N ILE A 133 -14.14 -0.32 8.52
CA ILE A 133 -15.44 0.27 8.86
C ILE A 133 -15.76 1.30 7.77
N PHE A 134 -16.89 1.12 7.10
CA PHE A 134 -17.31 1.96 5.99
C PHE A 134 -18.83 2.05 5.89
N TYR A 135 -19.32 3.16 5.33
CA TYR A 135 -20.74 3.32 5.04
C TYR A 135 -21.09 2.65 3.71
N LEU A 136 -22.06 1.73 3.72
CA LEU A 136 -22.57 1.09 2.52
C LEU A 136 -23.97 1.65 2.22
N ARG A 137 -24.08 2.40 1.13
CA ARG A 137 -25.30 3.15 0.77
C ARG A 137 -26.47 2.22 0.48
N GLU A 138 -26.19 1.07 -0.12
CA GLU A 138 -27.14 0.04 -0.54
C GLU A 138 -27.98 -0.50 0.63
N ILE A 139 -27.39 -0.55 1.83
CA ILE A 139 -28.07 -0.98 3.05
C ILE A 139 -28.34 0.18 4.01
N GLY A 140 -27.95 1.41 3.63
CA GLY A 140 -28.13 2.61 4.43
C GLY A 140 -27.42 2.59 5.79
N SER A 141 -26.34 1.82 5.94
CA SER A 141 -25.73 1.56 7.25
C SER A 141 -24.21 1.53 7.22
N MET A 142 -23.61 1.72 8.40
CA MET A 142 -22.19 1.48 8.63
C MET A 142 -21.95 -0.03 8.75
N VAL A 143 -21.06 -0.55 7.92
CA VAL A 143 -20.58 -1.94 7.97
C VAL A 143 -19.28 -1.97 8.75
N ASN A 144 -19.17 -2.93 9.66
CA ASN A 144 -17.91 -3.29 10.31
C ASN A 144 -17.50 -4.67 9.80
N ALA A 145 -16.45 -4.75 8.99
CA ALA A 145 -15.99 -5.98 8.36
C ALA A 145 -15.17 -6.89 9.28
N ILE A 146 -14.83 -6.44 10.50
CA ILE A 146 -14.01 -7.21 11.46
C ILE A 146 -14.90 -8.00 12.42
N TYR A 147 -16.05 -7.46 12.81
CA TYR A 147 -16.92 -8.09 13.80
C TYR A 147 -18.01 -8.90 13.12
N GLY A 148 -17.87 -10.23 13.16
CA GLY A 148 -18.94 -11.16 12.82
C GLY A 148 -19.92 -11.32 13.99
N ASN A 149 -21.20 -11.01 13.73
CA ASN A 149 -22.40 -11.22 14.56
C ASN A 149 -22.27 -11.03 16.09
N ARG A 150 -22.91 -9.98 16.60
CA ARG A 150 -23.46 -9.96 17.97
C ARG A 150 -24.89 -10.47 17.95
#